data_AF-A0A1C4J0P2-F1
#
_entry.id   AF-A0A1C4J0P2-F1
#
_cell.length_a   1.000
_cell.length_b   1.000
_cell.length_c   1.000
_cell.angle_alpha   90.00
_cell.angle_beta   90.00
_cell.angle_gamma   90.00
#
_symmetry.space_group_name_H-M   'P 1'
#
loop_
_entity.id
_entity.type
_entity.pdbx_description
1 polymer ?
#
loop_
_entity_poly.entity_id
_entity_poly.type
_entity_poly.pdbx_seq_one_letter_code
_entity_poly.pdbx_strand_id
1 'polypeptide(L)'
;MLLLISPDGVEEALDCARAAEHLDIVDVKKPDEGSLGANFPWVIRAVRDAVPADKPVSATVGDVPYKPGTVAQAALGAAVSGATYIKVGLYGCTTPEQAVEVMRAVVRAVKDHRPEALVVASGYADAHRIGCVNPLALPDIAHRSGADAAMLDTAVKDGTRLFDHVPPDVCAEFVRLTHAYGLRAALAGSVKARDLGELTRMGTDIVGVRGAVCEGGDRDAGRIVPALVAQFRAEMDRHARVHETVAAAG
;
A
#
# COMPACT_ATOMS: atom_id res chain seq x y z
N MET A 1 2.50 13.42 -2.77
CA MET A 1 2.05 12.03 -2.93
C MET A 1 3.15 11.21 -3.59
N LEU A 2 3.50 10.06 -3.00
CA LEU A 2 4.46 9.08 -3.49
C LEU A 2 3.74 8.01 -4.33
N LEU A 3 4.42 7.50 -5.36
CA LEU A 3 3.95 6.40 -6.21
C LEU A 3 4.52 5.06 -5.75
N LEU A 4 3.62 4.16 -5.34
CA LEU A 4 3.93 2.77 -5.02
C LEU A 4 3.41 1.85 -6.13
N ILE A 5 4.28 0.97 -6.64
CA ILE A 5 3.95 0.02 -7.71
C ILE A 5 4.16 -1.41 -7.24
N SER A 6 3.17 -2.27 -7.47
CA SER A 6 3.21 -3.68 -7.03
C SER A 6 3.47 -4.67 -8.20
N PRO A 7 4.73 -5.04 -8.48
CA PRO A 7 5.05 -6.13 -9.41
C PRO A 7 4.53 -7.49 -8.92
N ASP A 8 4.26 -8.44 -9.82
CA ASP A 8 3.91 -9.83 -9.47
C ASP A 8 5.11 -10.76 -9.24
N GLY A 9 6.31 -10.34 -9.63
CA GLY A 9 7.50 -11.19 -9.56
C GLY A 9 8.78 -10.45 -9.87
N VAL A 10 9.87 -11.21 -9.93
CA VAL A 10 11.22 -10.65 -10.13
C VAL A 10 11.35 -9.98 -11.49
N GLU A 11 10.75 -10.53 -12.54
CA GLU A 11 10.84 -9.90 -13.88
C GLU A 11 10.16 -8.53 -13.92
N GLU A 12 8.93 -8.40 -13.41
CA GLU A 12 8.26 -7.11 -13.31
C GLU A 12 8.96 -6.15 -12.34
N ALA A 13 9.62 -6.67 -11.31
CA ALA A 13 10.44 -5.85 -10.44
C ALA A 13 11.66 -5.26 -11.18
N LEU A 14 12.21 -5.97 -12.18
CA LEU A 14 13.22 -5.41 -13.07
C LEU A 14 12.64 -4.32 -13.98
N ASP A 15 11.38 -4.45 -14.42
CA ASP A 15 10.67 -3.35 -15.10
C ASP A 15 10.50 -2.13 -14.18
N CYS A 16 10.18 -2.35 -12.91
CA CYS A 16 10.13 -1.28 -11.91
C CYS A 16 11.51 -0.65 -11.71
N ALA A 17 12.58 -1.44 -11.63
CA ALA A 17 13.95 -0.93 -11.51
C ALA A 17 14.34 -0.07 -12.72
N ARG A 18 13.95 -0.47 -13.94
CA ARG A 18 14.13 0.35 -15.17
C ARG A 18 13.34 1.66 -15.13
N ALA A 19 12.22 1.69 -14.42
CA ALA A 19 11.37 2.85 -14.23
C ALA A 19 11.61 3.59 -12.90
N ALA A 20 12.73 3.32 -12.21
CA ALA A 20 12.97 3.80 -10.85
C ALA A 20 12.97 5.33 -10.72
N GLU A 21 13.28 6.08 -11.78
CA GLU A 21 13.19 7.54 -11.80
C GLU A 21 11.74 8.07 -11.70
N HIS A 22 10.75 7.23 -12.00
CA HIS A 22 9.34 7.60 -12.09
C HIS A 22 8.46 7.00 -11.00
N LEU A 23 9.01 6.15 -10.13
CA LEU A 23 8.30 5.57 -8.99
C LEU A 23 9.08 5.78 -7.69
N ASP A 24 8.38 5.71 -6.57
CA ASP A 24 8.95 5.99 -5.26
C ASP A 24 9.13 4.71 -4.41
N ILE A 25 8.24 3.73 -4.55
CA ILE A 25 8.26 2.49 -3.75
C ILE A 25 7.94 1.28 -4.64
N VAL A 26 8.75 0.22 -4.56
CA VAL A 26 8.47 -1.08 -5.20
C VAL A 26 7.85 -2.03 -4.18
N ASP A 27 6.67 -2.58 -4.46
CA ASP A 27 5.88 -3.37 -3.51
C ASP A 27 5.78 -4.85 -3.91
N VAL A 28 6.53 -5.68 -3.21
CA VAL A 28 6.56 -7.13 -3.43
C VAL A 28 5.34 -7.76 -2.77
N LYS A 29 4.45 -8.29 -3.60
CA LYS A 29 3.29 -9.07 -3.16
C LYS A 29 3.05 -10.28 -4.05
N LYS A 30 2.08 -11.11 -3.68
CA LYS A 30 1.76 -12.36 -4.36
C LYS A 30 0.24 -12.47 -4.56
N PRO A 31 -0.31 -11.98 -5.70
CA PRO A 31 -1.75 -11.85 -5.92
C PRO A 31 -2.57 -13.15 -5.84
N ASP A 32 -1.97 -14.31 -6.12
CA ASP A 32 -2.61 -15.63 -6.00
C ASP A 32 -2.77 -16.10 -4.55
N GLU A 33 -2.15 -15.40 -3.58
CA GLU A 33 -2.39 -15.57 -2.13
C GLU A 33 -3.32 -14.51 -1.53
N GLY A 34 -3.99 -13.72 -2.38
CA GLY A 34 -4.94 -12.68 -1.97
C GLY A 34 -4.51 -11.28 -2.36
N SER A 35 -5.29 -10.29 -1.94
CA SER A 35 -5.08 -8.88 -2.31
C SER A 35 -3.71 -8.35 -1.88
N LEU A 36 -3.35 -8.66 -0.62
CA LEU A 36 -2.07 -8.38 0.01
C LEU A 36 -1.33 -9.69 0.32
N GLY A 37 -1.49 -10.73 -0.52
CA GLY A 37 -0.81 -12.02 -0.36
C GLY A 37 0.71 -11.87 -0.25
N ALA A 38 1.35 -12.68 0.60
CA ALA A 38 2.78 -12.58 0.88
C ALA A 38 3.60 -13.28 -0.20
N ASN A 39 4.68 -12.64 -0.66
CA ASN A 39 5.64 -13.34 -1.52
C ASN A 39 6.76 -13.98 -0.68
N PHE A 40 7.53 -14.87 -1.30
CA PHE A 40 8.55 -15.62 -0.60
C PHE A 40 9.77 -14.77 -0.18
N PRO A 41 10.49 -15.15 0.89
CA PRO A 41 11.70 -14.46 1.35
C PRO A 41 12.77 -14.25 0.27
N TRP A 42 12.99 -15.23 -0.61
CA TRP A 42 13.96 -15.13 -1.70
C TRP A 42 13.51 -14.21 -2.84
N VAL A 43 12.20 -14.07 -3.05
CA VAL A 43 11.64 -13.12 -4.03
C VAL A 43 11.84 -11.69 -3.53
N ILE A 44 11.51 -11.41 -2.26
CA ILE A 44 11.74 -10.10 -1.65
C ILE A 44 13.22 -9.71 -1.76
N ARG A 45 14.14 -10.65 -1.49
CA ARG A 45 15.59 -10.43 -1.61
C ARG A 45 16.01 -10.15 -3.04
N ALA A 46 15.57 -10.96 -4.01
CA ALA A 46 15.88 -10.76 -5.41
C ALA A 46 15.37 -9.40 -5.94
N VAL A 47 14.18 -8.98 -5.50
CA VAL A 47 13.65 -7.64 -5.83
C VAL A 47 14.50 -6.55 -5.18
N ARG A 48 14.86 -6.70 -3.90
CA ARG A 48 15.73 -5.74 -3.22
C ARG A 48 17.08 -5.58 -3.93
N ASP A 49 17.69 -6.68 -4.37
CA ASP A 49 18.97 -6.66 -5.08
C ASP A 49 18.86 -6.00 -6.47
N ALA A 50 17.70 -6.10 -7.11
CA ALA A 50 17.42 -5.50 -8.42
C ALA A 50 17.07 -4.01 -8.37
N VAL A 51 16.46 -3.55 -7.28
CA VAL A 51 15.97 -2.16 -7.13
C VAL A 51 17.11 -1.26 -6.64
N PRO A 52 17.26 -0.01 -7.16
CA PRO A 52 18.27 0.93 -6.67
C PRO A 52 18.23 1.16 -5.15
N ALA A 53 19.39 1.26 -4.51
CA ALA A 53 19.51 1.24 -3.05
C ALA A 53 18.76 2.39 -2.33
N ASP A 54 18.58 3.52 -3.00
CA ASP A 54 17.83 4.69 -2.53
C ASP A 54 16.31 4.52 -2.61
N LYS A 55 15.82 3.54 -3.38
CA LYS A 55 14.39 3.24 -3.51
C LYS A 55 13.96 2.22 -2.46
N PRO A 56 12.99 2.54 -1.58
CA PRO A 56 12.47 1.58 -0.63
C PRO A 56 11.75 0.40 -1.30
N VAL A 57 11.86 -0.77 -0.66
CA VAL A 57 11.11 -1.97 -1.04
C VAL A 57 10.05 -2.22 0.03
N SER A 58 8.80 -2.28 -0.39
CA SER A 58 7.66 -2.72 0.40
C SER A 58 7.44 -4.22 0.21
N ALA A 59 6.99 -4.91 1.24
CA ALA A 59 6.55 -6.29 1.14
C ALA A 59 5.30 -6.52 1.99
N THR A 60 4.34 -7.26 1.44
CA THR A 60 3.17 -7.72 2.17
C THR A 60 3.45 -8.98 2.97
N VAL A 61 2.83 -9.11 4.14
CA VAL A 61 2.89 -10.34 4.96
C VAL A 61 1.61 -11.18 4.87
N GLY A 62 0.67 -10.79 4.00
CA GLY A 62 -0.55 -11.53 3.71
C GLY A 62 -1.84 -10.75 3.93
N ASP A 63 -2.92 -11.32 3.42
CA ASP A 63 -4.27 -11.14 3.93
C ASP A 63 -4.38 -11.97 5.22
N VAL A 64 -3.99 -11.39 6.36
CA VAL A 64 -3.63 -12.17 7.56
C VAL A 64 -4.84 -12.58 8.40
N PRO A 65 -4.82 -13.77 9.02
CA PRO A 65 -5.77 -14.14 10.06
C PRO A 65 -5.48 -13.40 11.38
N TYR A 66 -6.40 -13.47 12.34
CA TYR A 66 -6.12 -13.09 13.73
C TYR A 66 -5.18 -14.11 14.40
N LYS A 67 -3.87 -14.01 14.11
CA LYS A 67 -2.78 -14.82 14.68
C LYS A 67 -1.55 -13.96 14.96
N PRO A 68 -1.57 -13.08 15.99
CA PRO A 68 -0.52 -12.08 16.22
C PRO A 68 0.92 -12.62 16.16
N GLY A 69 1.19 -13.75 16.81
CA GLY A 69 2.53 -14.37 16.81
C GLY A 69 2.99 -14.85 15.42
N THR A 70 2.10 -15.45 14.63
CA THR A 70 2.40 -15.89 13.26
C THR A 70 2.69 -14.70 12.36
N VAL A 71 1.87 -13.65 12.45
CA VAL A 71 2.02 -12.45 11.63
C VAL A 71 3.29 -11.68 12.00
N ALA A 72 3.64 -11.59 13.29
CA ALA A 72 4.89 -10.99 13.75
C ALA A 72 6.13 -11.73 13.21
N GLN A 73 6.11 -13.06 13.19
CA GLN A 73 7.20 -13.85 12.59
C GLN A 73 7.31 -13.61 11.07
N ALA A 74 6.18 -13.55 10.36
CA ALA A 74 6.17 -13.24 8.93
C ALA A 74 6.70 -11.82 8.64
N ALA A 75 6.33 -10.84 9.46
CA ALA A 75 6.82 -9.47 9.38
C ALA A 75 8.33 -9.36 9.61
N LEU A 76 8.85 -10.06 10.62
CA LEU A 76 10.30 -10.15 10.82
C LEU A 76 10.97 -10.81 9.61
N GLY A 77 10.40 -11.88 9.05
CA GLY A 77 10.89 -12.53 7.85
C GLY A 77 10.98 -11.58 6.64
N ALA A 78 9.94 -10.78 6.41
CA ALA A 78 9.93 -9.77 5.34
C ALA A 78 11.02 -8.70 5.54
N ALA A 79 11.19 -8.21 6.78
CA ALA A 79 12.23 -7.24 7.11
C ALA A 79 13.65 -7.81 6.93
N VAL A 80 13.91 -9.03 7.42
CA VAL A 80 15.18 -9.76 7.23
C VAL A 80 15.48 -10.02 5.76
N SER A 81 14.45 -10.19 4.94
CA SER A 81 14.58 -10.34 3.49
C SER A 81 14.87 -9.05 2.73
N GLY A 82 14.85 -7.89 3.40
CA GLY A 82 15.26 -6.62 2.81
C GLY A 82 14.13 -5.60 2.58
N ALA A 83 12.89 -5.90 3.02
CA ALA A 83 11.81 -4.93 2.97
C ALA A 83 12.01 -3.81 4.02
N THR A 84 11.74 -2.57 3.61
CA THR A 84 11.77 -1.37 4.47
C THR A 84 10.37 -0.81 4.72
N TYR A 85 9.35 -1.30 4.01
CA TYR A 85 7.94 -1.13 4.34
C TYR A 85 7.33 -2.52 4.53
N ILE A 86 6.76 -2.79 5.70
CA ILE A 86 6.13 -4.07 6.04
C ILE A 86 4.62 -3.84 6.09
N LYS A 87 3.89 -4.43 5.15
CA LYS A 87 2.46 -4.19 4.94
C LYS A 87 1.62 -5.37 5.42
N VAL A 88 0.67 -5.09 6.32
CA VAL A 88 -0.18 -6.12 6.96
C VAL A 88 -1.62 -5.93 6.53
N GLY A 89 -2.17 -6.87 5.77
CA GLY A 89 -3.58 -6.87 5.39
C GLY A 89 -4.45 -7.44 6.51
N LEU A 90 -5.22 -6.61 7.21
CA LEU A 90 -6.02 -6.99 8.38
C LEU A 90 -7.31 -7.74 8.02
N TYR A 91 -7.17 -8.84 7.27
CA TYR A 91 -8.27 -9.55 6.63
C TYR A 91 -9.12 -10.35 7.62
N GLY A 92 -8.48 -11.10 8.51
CA GLY A 92 -9.16 -11.96 9.48
C GLY A 92 -9.39 -11.33 10.85
N CYS A 93 -9.15 -10.02 10.99
CA CYS A 93 -9.50 -9.26 12.19
C CYS A 93 -10.90 -8.68 12.01
N THR A 94 -11.80 -8.95 12.95
CA THR A 94 -13.21 -8.48 12.88
C THR A 94 -13.51 -7.36 13.85
N THR A 95 -12.61 -7.09 14.80
CA THR A 95 -12.70 -5.96 15.74
C THR A 95 -11.43 -5.11 15.74
N PRO A 96 -11.52 -3.80 16.07
CA PRO A 96 -10.35 -2.95 16.23
C PRO A 96 -9.32 -3.51 17.24
N GLU A 97 -9.78 -4.12 18.33
CA GLU A 97 -8.90 -4.67 19.38
C GLU A 97 -8.04 -5.81 18.86
N GLN A 98 -8.62 -6.73 18.06
CA GLN A 98 -7.87 -7.81 17.41
C GLN A 98 -6.81 -7.24 16.45
N ALA A 99 -7.19 -6.24 15.66
CA ALA A 99 -6.29 -5.60 14.72
C ALA A 99 -5.14 -4.87 15.44
N VAL A 100 -5.42 -4.16 16.53
CA VAL A 100 -4.41 -3.51 17.37
C VAL A 100 -3.45 -4.55 17.98
N GLU A 101 -3.95 -5.70 18.45
CA GLU A 101 -3.11 -6.76 19.00
C GLU A 101 -2.14 -7.33 17.95
N VAL A 102 -2.65 -7.65 16.75
CA VAL A 102 -1.83 -8.11 15.62
C VAL A 102 -0.77 -7.06 15.27
N MET A 103 -1.19 -5.80 15.08
CA MET A 103 -0.28 -4.74 14.66
C MET A 103 0.77 -4.41 15.72
N ARG A 104 0.45 -4.44 17.02
CA ARG A 104 1.46 -4.25 18.08
C ARG A 104 2.54 -5.32 18.05
N ALA A 105 2.16 -6.58 17.85
CA ALA A 105 3.10 -7.68 17.74
C ALA A 105 4.02 -7.49 16.52
N VAL A 106 3.46 -7.07 15.38
CA VAL A 106 4.22 -6.75 14.16
C VAL A 106 5.16 -5.57 14.37
N VAL A 107 4.66 -4.45 14.89
CA VAL A 107 5.46 -3.23 15.14
C VAL A 107 6.65 -3.58 16.01
N ARG A 108 6.44 -4.28 17.13
CA ARG A 108 7.55 -4.72 17.97
C ARG A 108 8.56 -5.58 17.22
N ALA A 109 8.10 -6.63 16.53
CA ALA A 109 8.99 -7.55 15.81
C ALA A 109 9.83 -6.85 14.73
N VAL A 110 9.23 -5.91 13.99
CA VAL A 110 9.92 -5.14 12.95
C VAL A 110 10.88 -4.12 13.58
N LYS A 111 10.42 -3.32 14.54
CA LYS A 111 11.22 -2.22 15.12
C LYS A 111 12.36 -2.73 16.00
N ASP A 112 12.20 -3.86 16.70
CA ASP A 112 13.30 -4.50 17.47
C ASP A 112 14.43 -4.97 16.53
N HIS A 113 14.12 -5.33 15.28
CA HIS A 113 15.10 -5.76 14.28
C HIS A 113 15.66 -4.60 13.46
N ARG A 114 14.79 -3.68 13.03
CA ARG A 114 15.09 -2.59 12.10
C ARG A 114 14.25 -1.36 12.45
N PRO A 115 14.71 -0.50 13.38
CA PRO A 115 13.94 0.62 13.91
C PRO A 115 13.42 1.62 12.86
N GLU A 116 14.15 1.79 11.76
CA GLU A 116 13.82 2.69 10.67
C GLU A 116 12.85 2.10 9.63
N ALA A 117 12.59 0.79 9.66
CA ALA A 117 11.61 0.16 8.77
C ALA A 117 10.20 0.63 9.13
N LEU A 118 9.37 0.87 8.13
CA LEU A 118 8.01 1.38 8.29
C LEU A 118 7.01 0.23 8.31
N VAL A 119 6.05 0.28 9.24
CA VAL A 119 4.97 -0.69 9.37
C VAL A 119 3.67 -0.05 8.91
N VAL A 120 2.97 -0.73 8.00
CA VAL A 120 1.74 -0.24 7.37
C VAL A 120 0.58 -1.13 7.78
N ALA A 121 -0.39 -0.57 8.50
CA ALA A 121 -1.66 -1.22 8.81
C ALA A 121 -2.62 -1.05 7.61
N SER A 122 -2.96 -2.15 6.93
CA SER A 122 -3.81 -2.11 5.74
C SER A 122 -5.19 -2.70 6.00
N GLY A 123 -6.22 -1.88 5.77
CA GLY A 123 -7.63 -2.29 5.69
C GLY A 123 -8.10 -2.45 4.25
N TYR A 124 -9.35 -2.86 4.10
CA TYR A 124 -9.96 -3.10 2.80
C TYR A 124 -11.20 -2.23 2.62
N ALA A 125 -11.24 -1.40 1.60
CA ALA A 125 -12.36 -0.52 1.27
C ALA A 125 -13.70 -1.28 1.18
N ASP A 126 -13.65 -2.51 0.67
CA ASP A 126 -14.74 -3.46 0.54
C ASP A 126 -14.85 -4.44 1.72
N ALA A 127 -14.43 -4.02 2.93
CA ALA A 127 -14.48 -4.82 4.16
C ALA A 127 -15.83 -5.51 4.41
N HIS A 128 -16.93 -4.86 4.03
CA HIS A 128 -18.29 -5.40 4.15
C HIS A 128 -18.50 -6.73 3.40
N ARG A 129 -17.68 -7.03 2.38
CA ARG A 129 -17.75 -8.26 1.59
C ARG A 129 -17.04 -9.43 2.25
N ILE A 130 -16.05 -9.14 3.09
CA ILE A 130 -15.17 -10.15 3.72
C ILE A 130 -15.33 -10.22 5.24
N GLY A 131 -16.10 -9.30 5.83
CA GLY A 131 -16.42 -9.27 7.26
C GLY A 131 -15.27 -8.83 8.15
N CYS A 132 -14.30 -8.08 7.62
CA CYS A 132 -13.16 -7.57 8.40
C CYS A 132 -13.44 -6.20 9.04
N VAL A 133 -12.46 -5.66 9.76
CA VAL A 133 -12.56 -4.35 10.43
C VAL A 133 -13.02 -3.23 9.49
N ASN A 134 -13.83 -2.30 10.04
CA ASN A 134 -14.29 -1.13 9.30
C ASN A 134 -13.09 -0.30 8.78
N PRO A 135 -13.09 0.13 7.50
CA PRO A 135 -12.05 0.97 6.91
C PRO A 135 -11.74 2.24 7.70
N LEU A 136 -12.74 2.88 8.29
CA LEU A 136 -12.56 4.12 9.08
C LEU A 136 -12.02 3.88 10.48
N ALA A 137 -11.94 2.62 10.94
CA ALA A 137 -11.25 2.30 12.19
C ALA A 137 -9.72 2.20 12.01
N LEU A 138 -9.23 2.06 10.77
CA LEU A 138 -7.81 1.86 10.49
C LEU A 138 -6.89 2.97 11.01
N PRO A 139 -7.23 4.27 10.91
CA PRO A 139 -6.39 5.33 11.46
C PRO A 139 -6.14 5.18 12.97
N ASP A 140 -7.18 4.86 13.75
CA ASP A 140 -7.08 4.61 15.19
C ASP A 140 -6.28 3.32 15.48
N ILE A 141 -6.52 2.25 14.71
CA ILE A 141 -5.78 0.98 14.83
C ILE A 141 -4.28 1.22 14.59
N ALA A 142 -3.92 1.94 13.54
CA ALA A 142 -2.53 2.26 13.22
C ALA A 142 -1.89 3.09 14.33
N HIS A 143 -2.60 4.10 14.83
CA HIS A 143 -2.13 4.94 15.95
C HIS A 143 -1.89 4.14 17.23
N ARG A 144 -2.89 3.38 17.70
CA ARG A 144 -2.83 2.60 18.95
C ARG A 144 -1.81 1.46 18.91
N SER A 145 -1.43 1.02 17.72
CA SER A 145 -0.43 -0.04 17.53
C SER A 145 1.00 0.49 17.37
N GLY A 146 1.17 1.80 17.10
CA GLY A 146 2.47 2.39 16.80
C GLY A 146 2.95 2.09 15.38
N ALA A 147 2.02 1.77 14.46
CA ALA A 147 2.34 1.67 13.03
C ALA A 147 2.62 3.07 12.46
N ASP A 148 3.36 3.13 11.34
CA ASP A 148 3.79 4.39 10.73
C ASP A 148 2.80 4.90 9.67
N ALA A 149 1.92 4.04 9.18
CA ALA A 149 0.94 4.37 8.15
C ALA A 149 -0.35 3.56 8.27
N ALA A 150 -1.46 4.19 7.87
CA ALA A 150 -2.74 3.53 7.63
C ALA A 150 -3.01 3.47 6.12
N MET A 151 -3.48 2.33 5.64
CA MET A 151 -3.69 2.09 4.21
C MET A 151 -5.05 1.46 3.92
N LEU A 152 -5.66 1.81 2.79
CA LEU A 152 -6.79 1.09 2.21
C LEU A 152 -6.42 0.48 0.84
N ASP A 153 -6.86 -0.75 0.59
CA ASP A 153 -6.89 -1.42 -0.73
C ASP A 153 -8.26 -2.09 -0.93
N THR A 154 -8.51 -2.81 -2.01
CA THR A 154 -9.70 -3.68 -2.16
C THR A 154 -9.32 -5.14 -1.91
N ALA A 155 -10.12 -5.92 -1.22
CA ALA A 155 -9.90 -7.35 -1.00
C ALA A 155 -10.24 -8.14 -2.26
N VAL A 156 -11.46 -7.96 -2.79
CA VAL A 156 -11.93 -8.69 -3.96
C VAL A 156 -11.51 -7.96 -5.23
N LYS A 157 -10.88 -8.69 -6.16
CA LYS A 157 -10.31 -8.13 -7.40
C LYS A 157 -11.21 -8.41 -8.60
N ASP A 158 -12.46 -7.95 -8.53
CA ASP A 158 -13.49 -8.13 -9.57
C ASP A 158 -13.68 -6.91 -10.49
N GLY A 159 -12.71 -6.00 -10.48
CA GLY A 159 -12.75 -4.75 -11.26
C GLY A 159 -13.39 -3.57 -10.52
N THR A 160 -14.07 -3.79 -9.39
CA THR A 160 -14.48 -2.70 -8.50
C THR A 160 -13.26 -2.01 -7.87
N ARG A 161 -13.47 -0.76 -7.47
CA ARG A 161 -12.41 0.20 -7.16
C ARG A 161 -12.61 0.82 -5.78
N LEU A 162 -11.58 1.48 -5.26
CA LEU A 162 -11.63 2.20 -3.98
C LEU A 162 -12.89 3.05 -3.82
N PHE A 163 -13.13 3.95 -4.78
CA PHE A 163 -14.27 4.88 -4.74
C PHE A 163 -15.64 4.24 -5.02
N ASP A 164 -15.68 2.98 -5.45
CA ASP A 164 -16.93 2.23 -5.56
C ASP A 164 -17.40 1.71 -4.18
N HIS A 165 -16.46 1.59 -3.21
CA HIS A 165 -16.74 1.07 -1.86
C HIS A 165 -16.62 2.13 -0.77
N VAL A 166 -15.67 3.06 -0.90
CA VAL A 166 -15.44 4.17 0.03
C VAL A 166 -15.41 5.47 -0.78
N PRO A 167 -16.49 6.27 -0.77
CA PRO A 167 -16.57 7.50 -1.56
C PRO A 167 -15.46 8.52 -1.25
N PRO A 168 -15.15 9.47 -2.16
CA PRO A 168 -14.04 10.40 -2.01
C PRO A 168 -14.06 11.25 -0.73
N ASP A 169 -15.23 11.69 -0.27
CA ASP A 169 -15.39 12.44 0.98
C ASP A 169 -15.05 11.59 2.22
N VAL A 170 -15.42 10.31 2.20
CA VAL A 170 -15.08 9.36 3.26
C VAL A 170 -13.59 9.00 3.22
N CYS A 171 -12.99 8.88 2.02
CA CYS A 171 -11.54 8.74 1.88
C CYS A 171 -10.81 9.98 2.40
N ALA A 172 -11.32 11.19 2.16
CA ALA A 172 -10.73 12.41 2.69
C ALA A 172 -10.77 12.45 4.22
N GLU A 173 -11.86 11.98 4.84
CA GLU A 173 -11.94 11.83 6.30
C GLU A 173 -10.92 10.80 6.82
N PHE A 174 -10.76 9.66 6.14
CA PHE A 174 -9.73 8.68 6.46
C PHE A 174 -8.32 9.30 6.45
N VAL A 175 -7.99 10.06 5.40
CA VAL A 175 -6.69 10.74 5.28
C VAL A 175 -6.51 11.76 6.40
N ARG A 176 -7.53 12.60 6.64
CA ARG A 176 -7.52 13.62 7.70
C ARG A 176 -7.31 13.01 9.10
N LEU A 177 -8.01 11.92 9.42
CA LEU A 177 -7.85 11.21 10.69
C LEU A 177 -6.46 10.60 10.83
N THR A 178 -5.92 10.03 9.75
CA THR A 178 -4.57 9.45 9.73
C THR A 178 -3.51 10.52 9.99
N HIS A 179 -3.62 11.67 9.33
CA HIS A 179 -2.73 12.82 9.55
C HIS A 179 -2.86 13.42 10.95
N ALA A 180 -4.06 13.44 11.54
CA ALA A 180 -4.27 13.92 12.90
C ALA A 180 -3.49 13.10 13.95
N TYR A 181 -3.18 11.85 13.65
CA TYR A 181 -2.31 11.00 14.47
C TYR A 181 -0.81 11.09 14.11
N GLY A 182 -0.43 11.96 13.17
CA GLY A 182 0.94 12.09 12.68
C GLY A 182 1.40 10.93 11.80
N LEU A 183 0.46 10.15 11.24
CA LEU A 183 0.74 8.97 10.41
C LEU A 183 0.62 9.31 8.93
N ARG A 184 1.18 8.44 8.07
CA ARG A 184 1.00 8.54 6.61
C ARG A 184 -0.26 7.81 6.16
N ALA A 185 -1.00 8.40 5.23
CA ALA A 185 -2.18 7.81 4.59
C ALA A 185 -1.85 7.25 3.21
N ALA A 186 -2.13 5.97 3.00
CA ALA A 186 -1.94 5.30 1.71
C ALA A 186 -3.28 4.81 1.13
N LEU A 187 -3.52 5.05 -0.16
CA LEU A 187 -4.74 4.64 -0.84
C LEU A 187 -4.41 3.83 -2.11
N ALA A 188 -5.04 2.67 -2.24
CA ALA A 188 -4.95 1.75 -3.38
C ALA A 188 -6.34 1.17 -3.68
N GLY A 189 -6.40 0.14 -4.54
CA GLY A 189 -7.67 -0.49 -4.93
C GLY A 189 -8.13 -0.04 -6.31
N SER A 190 -7.52 -0.62 -7.35
CA SER A 190 -7.87 -0.37 -8.77
C SER A 190 -7.92 1.13 -9.15
N VAL A 191 -7.04 1.93 -8.54
CA VAL A 191 -6.87 3.36 -8.83
C VAL A 191 -6.52 3.56 -10.31
N LYS A 192 -7.06 4.62 -10.92
CA LYS A 192 -6.84 5.01 -12.32
C LYS A 192 -6.36 6.47 -12.37
N ALA A 193 -5.81 6.90 -13.52
CA ALA A 193 -5.32 8.28 -13.70
C ALA A 193 -6.39 9.35 -13.39
N ARG A 194 -7.66 9.08 -13.71
CA ARG A 194 -8.79 9.99 -13.41
C ARG A 194 -9.02 10.26 -11.92
N ASP A 195 -8.47 9.43 -11.04
CA ASP A 195 -8.64 9.57 -9.58
C ASP A 195 -7.58 10.47 -8.94
N LEU A 196 -6.49 10.75 -9.66
CA LEU A 196 -5.33 11.47 -9.13
C LEU A 196 -5.68 12.87 -8.64
N GLY A 197 -6.65 13.54 -9.26
CA GLY A 197 -7.15 14.83 -8.82
C GLY A 197 -7.79 14.78 -7.43
N GLU A 198 -8.63 13.77 -7.15
CA GLU A 198 -9.23 13.58 -5.82
C GLU A 198 -8.17 13.20 -4.79
N LEU A 199 -7.33 12.20 -5.12
CA LEU A 199 -6.27 11.70 -4.24
C LEU A 199 -5.28 12.80 -3.83
N THR A 200 -4.93 13.68 -4.76
CA THR A 200 -4.07 14.85 -4.50
C THR A 200 -4.77 15.84 -3.59
N ARG A 201 -6.02 16.21 -3.89
CA ARG A 201 -6.78 17.20 -3.10
C ARG A 201 -7.02 16.78 -1.65
N MET A 202 -7.22 15.50 -1.40
CA MET A 202 -7.39 15.00 -0.02
C MET A 202 -6.08 14.88 0.76
N GLY A 203 -4.92 15.13 0.13
CA GLY A 203 -3.62 15.04 0.79
C GLY A 203 -3.08 13.61 0.92
N THR A 204 -3.46 12.69 0.03
CA THR A 204 -2.94 11.30 0.08
C THR A 204 -1.41 11.29 0.03
N ASP A 205 -0.77 10.59 0.97
CA ASP A 205 0.69 10.52 1.02
C ASP A 205 1.25 9.51 0.03
N ILE A 206 0.60 8.35 -0.13
CA ILE A 206 1.06 7.25 -0.98
C ILE A 206 -0.12 6.72 -1.80
N VAL A 207 0.04 6.65 -3.13
CA VAL A 207 -0.90 5.96 -4.01
C VAL A 207 -0.32 4.64 -4.49
N GLY A 208 -1.07 3.55 -4.30
CA GLY A 208 -0.67 2.21 -4.74
C GLY A 208 -1.35 1.81 -6.05
N VAL A 209 -0.56 1.42 -7.05
CA VAL A 209 -1.07 0.97 -8.35
C VAL A 209 -0.41 -0.32 -8.83
N ARG A 210 -1.13 -1.05 -9.69
CA ARG A 210 -0.62 -2.15 -10.52
C ARG A 210 -1.24 -2.04 -11.90
N GLY A 211 -2.53 -2.35 -12.03
CA GLY A 211 -3.22 -2.36 -13.32
C GLY A 211 -3.18 -1.03 -14.07
N ALA A 212 -3.04 0.12 -13.41
CA ALA A 212 -2.93 1.42 -14.08
C ALA A 212 -1.63 1.59 -14.90
N VAL A 213 -0.61 0.77 -14.61
CA VAL A 213 0.70 0.80 -15.29
C VAL A 213 1.00 -0.52 -16.01
N CYS A 214 0.02 -1.43 -16.08
CA CYS A 214 0.11 -2.67 -16.83
C CYS A 214 -0.42 -2.51 -18.26
N GLU A 215 0.05 -3.36 -19.18
CA GLU A 215 -0.48 -3.48 -20.55
C GLU A 215 -2.00 -3.59 -20.56
N GLY A 216 -2.66 -2.80 -21.43
CA GLY A 216 -4.12 -2.81 -21.55
C GLY A 216 -4.90 -2.35 -20.31
N GLY A 217 -4.21 -1.89 -19.26
CA GLY A 217 -4.85 -1.59 -17.97
C GLY A 217 -5.26 -2.84 -17.18
N ASP A 218 -4.78 -4.02 -17.60
CA ASP A 218 -5.11 -5.34 -17.07
C ASP A 218 -4.04 -5.77 -16.08
N ARG A 219 -4.47 -6.09 -14.85
CA ARG A 219 -3.57 -6.47 -13.75
C ARG A 219 -3.21 -7.95 -13.74
N ASP A 220 -3.97 -8.79 -14.44
CA ASP A 220 -3.88 -10.24 -14.36
C ASP A 220 -3.24 -10.80 -15.65
N ALA A 221 -3.63 -10.29 -16.82
CA ALA A 221 -3.00 -10.67 -18.10
C ALA A 221 -1.91 -9.70 -18.57
N GLY A 222 -1.94 -8.45 -18.10
CA GLY A 222 -1.00 -7.40 -18.50
C GLY A 222 0.22 -7.32 -17.58
N ARG A 223 1.35 -6.92 -18.15
CA ARG A 223 2.61 -6.69 -17.42
C ARG A 223 2.89 -5.21 -17.20
N ILE A 224 3.61 -4.86 -16.13
CA ILE A 224 4.10 -3.50 -15.88
C ILE A 224 4.94 -3.01 -17.07
N VAL A 225 4.61 -1.82 -17.59
CA VAL A 225 5.33 -1.19 -18.69
C VAL A 225 6.01 0.09 -18.20
N PRO A 226 7.35 0.22 -18.28
CA PRO A 226 8.08 1.42 -17.83
C PRO A 226 7.54 2.74 -18.41
N ALA A 227 7.13 2.74 -19.68
CA ALA A 227 6.54 3.92 -20.31
C ALA A 227 5.18 4.33 -19.68
N LEU A 228 4.36 3.36 -19.25
CA LEU A 228 3.10 3.63 -18.55
C LEU A 228 3.35 4.15 -17.13
N VAL A 229 4.41 3.69 -16.46
CA VAL A 229 4.86 4.24 -15.18
C VAL A 229 5.23 5.72 -15.32
N ALA A 230 6.03 6.06 -16.33
CA ALA A 230 6.41 7.45 -16.63
C ALA A 230 5.18 8.34 -16.93
N GLN A 231 4.23 7.83 -17.72
CA GLN A 231 2.97 8.54 -18.02
C GLN A 231 2.12 8.75 -16.76
N PHE A 232 1.98 7.72 -15.92
CA PHE A 232 1.23 7.83 -14.67
C PHE A 232 1.86 8.87 -13.73
N ARG A 233 3.20 8.87 -13.62
CA ARG A 233 3.94 9.87 -12.85
C ARG A 233 3.72 11.29 -13.38
N ALA A 234 3.78 11.49 -14.70
CA ALA A 234 3.56 12.79 -15.31
C ALA A 234 2.15 13.35 -15.01
N GLU A 235 1.12 12.50 -15.02
CA GLU A 235 -0.24 12.88 -14.61
C GLU A 235 -0.33 13.22 -13.11
N MET A 236 0.37 12.46 -12.24
CA MET A 236 0.46 12.82 -10.81
C MET A 236 1.07 14.21 -10.62
N ASP A 237 2.19 14.50 -11.28
CA ASP A 237 2.87 15.79 -11.16
C ASP A 237 2.01 16.94 -11.72
N ARG A 238 1.24 16.68 -12.77
CA ARG A 238 0.27 17.65 -13.30
C ARG A 238 -0.82 17.97 -12.28
N HIS A 239 -1.40 16.97 -11.63
CA HIS A 239 -2.43 17.20 -10.61
C HIS A 239 -1.88 17.92 -9.37
N ALA A 240 -0.64 17.63 -8.96
CA ALA A 240 0.04 18.35 -7.88
C ALA A 240 0.17 19.85 -8.19
N ARG A 241 0.69 20.21 -9.38
CA ARG A 241 0.82 21.62 -9.82
C ARG A 241 -0.52 22.36 -9.87
N VAL A 242 -1.57 21.69 -10.36
CA VAL A 242 -2.92 22.28 -10.40
C VAL A 242 -3.42 22.55 -8.98
N HIS A 243 -3.22 21.61 -8.05
CA HIS A 243 -3.66 21.77 -6.66
C HIS A 243 -2.93 22.92 -5.95
N GLU A 244 -1.60 23.01 -6.11
CA GLU A 244 -0.80 24.11 -5.56
C GLU A 244 -1.24 25.48 -6.09
N THR A 245 -1.54 25.57 -7.38
CA THR A 245 -2.02 26.81 -8.00
C THR A 245 -3.37 27.25 -7.42
N VAL A 246 -4.29 26.30 -7.22
CA VAL A 246 -5.60 26.60 -6.62
C VAL A 246 -5.45 26.99 -5.14
N ALA A 247 -4.58 26.32 -4.39
CA ALA A 247 -4.33 26.62 -2.99
C ALA A 247 -3.66 27.99 -2.78
N ALA A 248 -2.83 28.44 -3.72
CA ALA A 248 -2.19 29.76 -3.65
C ALA A 248 -3.12 30.92 -4.05
N ALA A 249 -4.24 30.63 -4.71
CA ALA A 249 -5.19 31.62 -5.23
C ALA A 249 -6.41 31.87 -4.32
N GLY A 250 -6.61 31.05 -3.28
CA GLY A 250 -7.71 31.15 -2.31
C GLY A 250 -7.21 31.56 -0.93
#